data_AF-A0A0L6VXU9-F1
#
_entry.id   AF-A0A0L6VXU9-F1
#
_cell.length_a   1.000
_cell.length_b   1.000
_cell.length_c   1.000
_cell.angle_alpha   90.00
_cell.angle_beta   90.00
_cell.angle_gamma   90.00
#
_symmetry.space_group_name_H-M   'P 1'
#
loop_
_entity.id
_entity.type
_entity.pdbx_description
1 polymer ?
#
loop_
_entity_poly.entity_id
_entity_poly.type
_entity_poly.pdbx_seq_one_letter_code
_entity_poly.pdbx_strand_id
1 'polypeptide(L)' 'MNEPRKASFGATMKAVFWSFFGVRKRKDYEHDAANLNPIHVIIGALIGVAIFIGILLLVVRIAVAK' A
#
# COMPACT_ATOMS: atom_id res chain seq x y z
N MET A 1 11.98 -10.95 -31.77
CA MET A 1 10.50 -10.94 -31.72
C MET A 1 10.12 -11.03 -30.26
N ASN A 2 9.59 -9.95 -29.67
CA ASN A 2 9.34 -9.86 -28.24
C ASN A 2 7.98 -10.50 -27.92
N GLU A 3 7.97 -11.69 -27.32
CA GLU A 3 6.74 -12.28 -26.81
C GLU A 3 6.34 -11.61 -25.48
N PRO A 4 5.13 -11.03 -25.38
CA PRO A 4 4.64 -10.51 -24.12
C PRO A 4 4.32 -11.68 -23.20
N ARG A 5 5.19 -11.97 -22.22
CA ARG A 5 4.86 -12.88 -21.12
C ARG A 5 3.59 -12.36 -20.46
N LYS A 6 2.47 -13.06 -20.68
CA LYS A 6 1.19 -12.77 -20.03
C LYS A 6 1.45 -12.70 -18.53
N ALA A 7 1.27 -11.51 -17.94
CA ALA A 7 1.37 -11.35 -16.51
C ALA A 7 0.38 -12.32 -15.85
N SER A 8 0.89 -13.33 -15.16
CA SER A 8 0.05 -14.30 -14.46
C SER A 8 -0.79 -13.57 -13.42
N PHE A 9 -2.06 -13.96 -13.29
CA PHE A 9 -2.98 -13.42 -12.28
C PHE A 9 -2.36 -13.41 -10.87
N GLY A 10 -1.53 -14.41 -10.54
CA GLY A 10 -0.79 -14.46 -9.28
C GLY A 10 0.31 -13.39 -9.14
N ALA A 11 0.95 -12.99 -10.24
CA ALA A 11 1.92 -11.88 -10.25
C ALA A 11 1.22 -10.54 -10.06
N THR A 12 0.03 -10.37 -10.64
CA THR A 12 -0.80 -9.18 -10.45
C THR A 12 -1.27 -9.07 -8.99
N MET A 13 -1.77 -10.15 -8.39
CA MET A 13 -2.12 -10.20 -6.96
C MET A 13 -0.92 -9.90 -6.05
N LYS A 14 0.25 -10.46 -6.34
CA LYS A 14 1.48 -10.23 -5.58
C LYS A 14 1.98 -8.77 -5.69
N ALA A 15 1.81 -8.16 -6.86
CA ALA A 15 2.11 -6.75 -7.09
C ALA A 15 1.13 -5.83 -6.34
N VAL A 16 -0.15 -6.16 -6.31
CA VAL A 16 -1.15 -5.43 -5.52
C VAL A 16 -0.82 -5.54 -4.03
N PHE A 17 -0.46 -6.72 -3.54
CA PHE A 17 -0.07 -6.94 -2.15
C PHE A 17 1.15 -6.10 -1.73
N TRP A 18 2.18 -6.00 -2.58
CA TRP A 18 3.35 -5.16 -2.32
C TRP A 18 3.05 -3.66 -2.34
N SER A 19 2.01 -3.25 -3.07
CA SER A 19 1.57 -1.87 -3.18
C SER A 19 0.78 -1.41 -1.95
N PHE A 20 0.05 -2.32 -1.29
CA PHE A 20 -0.63 -2.04 -0.01
C PHE A 20 0.31 -2.08 1.20
N PHE A 21 1.39 -2.87 1.14
CA PHE A 21 2.36 -2.96 2.24
C PHE A 21 3.25 -1.71 2.37
N GLY A 22 3.23 -0.80 1.39
CA GLY A 22 3.89 0.51 1.49
C GLY A 22 5.43 0.50 1.39
N VAL A 23 6.05 -0.65 1.09
CA VAL A 23 7.51 -0.74 0.91
C VAL A 23 7.87 -0.39 -0.53
N ARG A 24 7.87 0.90 -0.86
CA ARG A 24 8.55 1.40 -2.05
C ARG A 24 9.58 2.47 -1.67
N LYS A 25 10.77 1.94 -1.37
CA LYS A 25 12.12 2.50 -1.53
C LYS A 25 12.38 3.89 -0.91
N ARG A 26 13.00 3.85 0.27
CA ARG A 26 13.76 4.94 0.94
C ARG A 26 14.96 5.46 0.12
N LYS A 27 14.88 5.62 -1.21
CA LYS A 27 16.05 6.04 -2.01
C LYS A 27 16.18 7.56 -2.17
N ASP A 28 15.08 8.29 -2.11
CA ASP A 28 15.08 9.75 -2.26
C ASP A 28 14.90 10.47 -0.90
N TYR A 29 14.83 9.70 0.19
CA TYR A 29 14.59 10.19 1.56
C TYR A 29 15.75 11.04 2.08
N GLU A 30 17.00 10.75 1.72
CA GLU A 30 18.18 11.44 2.27
C GLU A 30 18.29 12.90 1.81
N HIS A 31 17.74 13.25 0.64
CA HIS A 31 17.86 14.60 0.08
C HIS A 31 16.69 15.51 0.49
N ASP A 32 15.50 14.95 0.75
CA ASP A 32 14.27 15.70 1.10
C ASP A 32 13.87 15.60 2.58
N ALA A 33 14.38 14.60 3.34
CA ALA A 33 14.09 14.47 4.78
C ALA A 33 14.75 15.57 5.63
N ALA A 34 15.68 16.34 5.07
CA ALA A 34 16.23 17.51 5.74
C ALA A 34 15.21 18.67 5.84
N ASN A 35 14.18 18.71 4.99
CA ASN A 35 13.19 19.79 4.95
C ASN A 35 11.75 19.35 5.26
N LEU A 36 11.38 18.07 5.09
CA LEU A 36 10.07 17.57 5.52
C LEU A 36 10.09 17.15 7.00
N ASN A 37 9.24 17.78 7.82
CA ASN A 37 9.08 17.38 9.22
C ASN A 37 8.53 15.94 9.29
N PRO A 38 9.32 14.96 9.79
CA PRO A 38 9.00 13.53 9.75
C PRO A 38 7.69 13.18 10.47
N ILE A 39 7.19 14.06 11.33
CA ILE A 39 5.91 13.92 12.04
C ILE A 39 4.73 13.83 11.06
N HIS A 40 4.72 14.61 9.97
CA HIS A 40 3.61 14.61 9.02
C HIS A 40 3.50 13.27 8.28
N VAL A 41 4.63 12.63 7.98
CA VAL A 41 4.68 11.32 7.34
C VAL A 41 4.10 10.25 8.28
N ILE A 42 4.42 10.33 9.57
CA ILE A 42 3.92 9.40 10.59
C ILE A 42 2.41 9.54 10.75
N ILE A 43 1.90 10.78 10.83
CA ILE A 43 0.46 11.04 10.94
C ILE A 43 -0.27 10.54 9.69
N GLY A 44 0.25 10.82 8.49
CA GLY A 44 -0.32 10.34 7.24
C GLY A 44 -0.37 8.80 7.16
N ALA A 45 0.69 8.13 7.62
CA ALA A 45 0.74 6.68 7.69
C ALA A 45 -0.30 6.10 8.67
N LEU A 46 -0.43 6.70 9.85
CA LEU A 46 -1.39 6.25 10.87
C LEU A 46 -2.84 6.40 10.40
N ILE A 47 -3.17 7.53 9.77
CA ILE A 47 -4.49 7.76 9.20
C ILE A 47 -4.78 6.75 8.07
N GLY A 48 -3.82 6.55 7.17
CA GLY A 48 -3.96 5.59 6.07
C GLY A 48 -4.20 4.15 6.55
N VAL A 49 -3.49 3.73 7.61
CA VAL A 49 -3.68 2.42 8.24
C VAL A 49 -5.05 2.30 8.90
N ALA A 50 -5.48 3.33 9.64
CA ALA A 50 -6.78 3.31 10.32
C ALA A 50 -7.95 3.20 9.32
N ILE A 51 -7.89 3.96 8.23
CA ILE A 51 -8.89 3.91 7.15
C ILE A 51 -8.91 2.53 6.49
N PHE A 52 -7.72 1.96 6.20
CA PHE A 52 -7.62 0.64 5.57
C PHE A 52 -8.25 -0.47 6.44
N ILE A 53 -7.95 -0.48 7.75
CA ILE A 53 -8.54 -1.43 8.69
C ILE A 53 -10.06 -1.24 8.77
N GLY A 54 -10.54 0.00 8.83
CA GLY A 54 -11.98 0.31 8.85
C GLY A 54 -12.71 -0.28 7.64
N ILE A 55 -12.13 -0.14 6.45
CA ILE A 55 -12.68 -0.70 5.21
C ILE A 55 -12.72 -2.23 5.27
N LEU A 56 -11.64 -2.88 5.74
CA LEU A 56 -11.62 -4.34 5.86
C LEU A 56 -12.71 -4.86 6.82
N LEU A 57 -12.86 -4.21 7.97
CA LEU A 57 -13.90 -4.57 8.94
C LEU A 57 -15.31 -4.38 8.38
N LEU A 58 -15.53 -3.32 7.59
CA LEU A 58 -16.81 -3.10 6.91
C LEU A 58 -17.11 -4.21 5.91
N VAL A 59 -16.13 -4.59 5.08
CA VAL A 59 -16.28 -5.67 4.09
C VAL A 59 -16.59 -7.00 4.79
N VAL A 60 -15.88 -7.32 5.87
CA VAL A 60 -16.12 -8.54 6.66
C VAL A 60 -17.51 -8.54 7.28
N ARG A 61 -17.94 -7.41 7.84
CA ARG A 61 -19.30 -7.29 8.39
C ARG A 61 -20.36 -7.53 7.33
N ILE A 62 -20.20 -6.96 6.14
CA ILE A 62 -21.13 -7.18 5.03
C ILE A 62 -21.13 -8.65 4.58
N ALA A 63 -19.97 -9.31 4.57
CA ALA A 63 -19.84 -10.70 4.16
C ALA A 63 -20.46 -11.69 5.15
N VAL A 64 -20.37 -11.42 6.46
CA VAL A 64 -20.89 -12.30 7.53
C VAL A 64 -22.33 -11.95 7.94
N ALA A 65 -22.79 -10.73 7.67
CA ALA A 65 -24.19 -10.36 7.89
C ALA A 65 -25.17 -10.94 6.84
N LYS A 66 -24.65 -11.72 5.90
CA LYS A 66 -25.40 -12.50 4.91
C LYS A 66 -25.37 -13.97 5.30
#